data_AF-A0A914DCM4-F1
#
_entry.id   AF-A0A914DCM4-F1
#
_cell.length_a   1.000
_cell.length_b   1.000
_cell.length_c   1.000
_cell.angle_alpha   90.00
_cell.angle_beta   90.00
_cell.angle_gamma   90.00
#
_symmetry.space_group_name_H-M   'P 1'
#
loop_
_entity.id
_entity.type
_entity.pdbx_description
1 polymer ?
#
loop_
_entity_poly.entity_id
_entity_poly.type
_entity_poly.pdbx_seq_one_letter_code
_entity_poly.pdbx_strand_id
1 'polypeptide(L)'
;MTECKLGVPATDYNDYGCYCGLGGSGTPVDGIDECCMHHDNCYDKIDKSMTCPSLYTLPYLYSCSNHQPLCTENQDICKTALCQCDKTLVECWAKYDIPEDK
;
A
#
# COMPACT_ATOMS: atom_id res chain seq x y z
N MET A 1 -4.18 7.70 0.47
CA MET A 1 -3.08 7.90 -0.50
C MET A 1 -3.52 7.63 -1.93
N THR A 2 -4.24 6.54 -2.20
CA THR A 2 -4.77 6.19 -3.52
C THR A 2 -5.55 7.33 -4.17
N GLU A 3 -6.50 7.94 -3.44
CA GLU A 3 -7.26 9.10 -3.94
C GLU A 3 -6.36 10.26 -4.38
N CYS A 4 -5.28 10.54 -3.64
CA CYS A 4 -4.33 11.61 -3.98
C CYS A 4 -3.60 11.35 -5.32
N LYS A 5 -3.19 10.10 -5.56
CA LYS A 5 -2.34 9.75 -6.71
C LYS A 5 -3.14 9.34 -7.94
N LEU A 6 -4.21 8.58 -7.74
CA LEU A 6 -4.96 7.88 -8.78
C LEU A 6 -6.39 8.41 -8.93
N GLY A 7 -6.88 9.25 -8.00
CA GLY A 7 -8.24 9.78 -8.05
C GLY A 7 -9.34 8.77 -7.69
N VAL A 8 -8.97 7.57 -7.22
CA VAL A 8 -9.89 6.48 -6.88
C VAL A 8 -9.61 5.95 -5.46
N PRO A 9 -10.61 5.36 -4.79
CA PRO A 9 -10.43 4.76 -3.47
C PRO A 9 -9.56 3.50 -3.54
N ALA A 10 -8.87 3.18 -2.45
CA ALA A 10 -8.04 1.97 -2.37
C ALA A 10 -8.85 0.68 -2.56
N THR A 11 -10.15 0.70 -2.22
CA THR A 11 -11.06 -0.45 -2.34
C THR A 11 -11.27 -0.93 -3.77
N ASP A 12 -10.96 -0.11 -4.76
CA ASP A 12 -11.07 -0.52 -6.17
C ASP A 12 -10.01 -1.58 -6.52
N TYR A 13 -8.90 -1.61 -5.78
CA TYR A 13 -7.83 -2.60 -5.90
C TYR A 13 -8.00 -3.82 -4.99
N ASN A 14 -8.99 -3.82 -4.08
CA ASN A 14 -9.23 -4.97 -3.18
C ASN A 14 -9.91 -6.13 -3.91
N ASP A 15 -9.67 -7.33 -3.39
CA ASP A 15 -10.19 -8.60 -3.90
C ASP A 15 -9.77 -8.85 -5.36
N TYR A 16 -8.53 -8.48 -5.67
CA TYR A 16 -7.94 -8.62 -7.00
C TYR A 16 -6.72 -9.55 -6.98
N GLY A 17 -6.65 -10.45 -7.94
CA GLY A 17 -5.49 -11.34 -8.11
C GLY A 17 -5.25 -12.26 -6.91
N CYS A 18 -3.98 -12.52 -6.61
CA CYS A 18 -3.55 -13.41 -5.54
C CYS A 18 -3.19 -12.67 -4.24
N TYR A 19 -2.86 -11.38 -4.30
CA TYR A 19 -2.27 -10.61 -3.18
C TYR A 19 -3.03 -9.32 -2.86
N CYS A 20 -3.79 -8.72 -3.77
CA CYS A 20 -4.51 -7.49 -3.45
C CYS A 20 -5.76 -7.77 -2.58
N GLY A 21 -5.56 -7.86 -1.27
CA GLY A 21 -6.62 -8.17 -0.31
C GLY A 21 -6.07 -8.72 1.00
N LEU A 22 -6.87 -9.55 1.68
CA LEU A 22 -6.43 -10.22 2.90
C LEU A 22 -5.63 -11.49 2.59
N GLY A 23 -4.38 -11.53 3.04
CA GLY A 23 -3.51 -12.70 2.94
C GLY A 23 -2.66 -12.66 1.68
N GLY A 24 -2.68 -13.76 0.92
CA GLY A 24 -2.01 -13.82 -0.38
C GLY A 24 -0.94 -14.91 -0.48
N SER A 25 -0.92 -15.60 -1.62
CA SER A 25 0.04 -16.67 -1.90
C SER A 25 0.05 -17.02 -3.38
N GLY A 26 1.13 -17.64 -3.85
CA GLY A 26 1.25 -18.09 -5.24
C GLY A 26 1.98 -17.09 -6.14
N THR A 27 1.70 -17.14 -7.44
CA THR A 27 2.34 -16.27 -8.43
C THR A 27 1.41 -15.10 -8.74
N PRO A 28 1.89 -13.83 -8.67
CA PRO A 28 1.08 -12.68 -9.05
C PRO A 28 0.50 -12.83 -10.46
N VAL A 29 -0.77 -12.50 -10.65
CA VAL A 29 -1.46 -12.65 -11.94
C VAL A 29 -1.02 -11.60 -12.96
N ASP A 30 -0.63 -10.42 -12.49
CA ASP A 30 -0.15 -9.31 -13.31
C ASP A 30 0.71 -8.33 -12.50
N GLY A 31 1.00 -7.15 -13.08
CA GLY A 31 1.80 -6.11 -12.44
C GLY A 31 1.11 -5.39 -11.28
N ILE A 32 -0.23 -5.34 -11.24
CA ILE A 32 -0.99 -4.77 -10.11
C ILE A 32 -0.88 -5.70 -8.92
N ASP A 33 -1.08 -7.00 -9.16
CA ASP A 33 -0.97 -8.04 -8.15
C ASP A 33 0.47 -8.16 -7.61
N GLU A 34 1.48 -7.96 -8.46
CA GLU A 34 2.88 -7.89 -8.04
C GLU A 34 3.15 -6.68 -7.12
N CYS A 35 2.51 -5.53 -7.36
CA CYS A 35 2.57 -4.38 -6.45
C CYS A 35 2.02 -4.75 -5.07
N CYS A 36 0.89 -5.46 -5.01
CA CYS A 36 0.27 -5.92 -3.76
C CYS A 36 1.16 -6.93 -3.03
N MET A 37 1.73 -7.90 -3.74
CA MET A 37 2.71 -8.82 -3.16
C MET A 37 3.89 -8.08 -2.52
N HIS A 38 4.42 -7.03 -3.17
CA HIS A 38 5.49 -6.23 -2.59
C HIS A 38 5.05 -5.42 -1.37
N HIS A 39 3.80 -4.95 -1.35
CA HIS A 39 3.21 -4.26 -0.21
C HIS A 39 3.05 -5.18 1.00
N ASP A 40 2.51 -6.38 0.80
CA ASP A 40 2.41 -7.40 1.86
C ASP A 40 3.79 -7.72 2.44
N ASN A 41 4.78 -7.93 1.57
CA ASN A 41 6.17 -8.16 1.97
C ASN A 41 6.75 -6.97 2.76
N CYS A 42 6.30 -5.74 2.49
CA CYS A 42 6.73 -4.55 3.21
C CYS A 42 6.14 -4.54 4.64
N TYR A 43 4.85 -4.82 4.77
CA TYR A 43 4.16 -4.94 6.06
C TYR A 43 4.75 -6.08 6.90
N ASP A 44 4.97 -7.25 6.29
CA ASP A 44 5.62 -8.41 6.91
C ASP A 44 7.00 -8.08 7.49
N LYS A 45 7.79 -7.27 6.76
CA LYS A 45 9.10 -6.83 7.24
C LYS A 45 8.97 -5.92 8.45
N ILE A 46 7.98 -5.02 8.48
CA ILE A 46 7.73 -4.17 9.65
C ILE A 46 7.35 -5.04 10.84
N ASP A 47 6.39 -5.95 10.66
CA ASP A 47 5.92 -6.85 11.73
C ASP A 47 7.06 -7.71 12.32
N LYS A 48 7.97 -8.19 11.46
CA LYS A 48 9.11 -9.01 11.88
C LYS A 48 10.27 -8.23 12.51
N SER A 49 10.43 -6.96 12.15
CA SER A 49 11.60 -6.16 12.57
C SER A 49 11.31 -5.11 13.64
N MET A 50 10.04 -4.79 13.88
CA MET A 50 9.62 -3.69 14.74
C MET A 50 8.42 -4.09 15.60
N THR A 51 8.31 -3.53 16.80
CA THR A 51 7.12 -3.70 17.64
C THR A 51 6.14 -2.57 17.38
N CYS A 52 5.23 -2.77 16.43
CA CYS A 52 4.23 -1.79 16.04
C CYS A 52 2.83 -2.21 16.52
N PRO A 53 2.18 -1.44 17.40
CA PRO A 53 0.84 -1.79 17.89
C PRO A 53 -0.17 -1.67 16.76
N SER A 54 -1.02 -2.68 16.62
CA SER A 54 -2.15 -2.68 15.68
C SER A 54 -1.75 -2.31 14.24
N LEU A 55 -0.67 -2.89 13.73
CA LEU A 55 -0.01 -2.54 12.46
C LEU A 55 -0.98 -2.18 11.32
N TYR A 56 -1.94 -3.06 11.02
CA TYR A 56 -2.91 -2.89 9.92
C TYR A 56 -3.98 -1.81 10.14
N THR A 57 -4.11 -1.28 11.37
CA THR A 57 -5.08 -0.22 11.70
C THR A 57 -4.42 1.01 12.31
N LEU A 58 -3.07 1.06 12.34
CA LEU A 58 -2.31 2.15 12.93
C LEU A 58 -2.40 3.41 12.04
N PRO A 59 -3.05 4.50 12.49
CA PRO A 59 -3.16 5.70 11.67
C PRO A 59 -1.83 6.45 11.62
N TYR A 60 -1.44 6.84 10.41
CA TYR A 60 -0.27 7.66 10.12
C TYR A 60 -0.67 8.92 9.33
N LEU A 61 0.22 9.93 9.32
CA LEU A 61 -0.01 11.21 8.66
C LEU A 61 0.72 11.28 7.32
N TYR A 62 0.02 11.75 6.30
CA TYR A 62 0.59 12.08 4.98
C TYR A 62 -0.08 13.35 4.44
N SER A 63 0.58 14.01 3.50
CA SER A 63 0.03 15.13 2.73
C SER A 63 -0.05 14.77 1.24
N CYS A 64 -0.83 15.54 0.49
CA CYS A 64 -0.95 15.41 -0.95
C CYS A 64 -0.54 16.72 -1.61
N SER A 65 0.42 16.68 -2.52
CA SER A 65 0.85 17.85 -3.31
C SER A 65 1.05 17.44 -4.76
N ASN A 66 0.39 18.12 -5.70
CA ASN A 66 0.50 17.84 -7.14
C ASN A 66 0.30 16.35 -7.50
N HIS A 67 -0.73 15.72 -6.91
CA HIS A 67 -1.00 14.28 -7.05
C HIS A 67 0.15 13.36 -6.58
N GLN A 68 0.99 13.85 -5.66
CA GLN A 68 2.05 13.08 -5.03
C GLN A 68 1.78 12.95 -3.53
N PRO A 69 1.57 11.73 -3.01
CA PRO A 69 1.49 11.50 -1.58
C PRO A 69 2.87 11.63 -0.93
N LEU A 70 2.94 12.38 0.16
CA LEU A 70 4.17 12.65 0.92
C LEU A 70 3.97 12.22 2.37
N CYS A 71 4.82 11.31 2.84
CA CYS A 71 4.81 10.87 4.23
C CYS A 71 5.34 11.96 5.16
N THR A 72 4.69 12.13 6.31
CA THR A 72 5.18 13.05 7.35
C THR A 72 6.44 12.49 7.98
N GLU A 73 7.50 13.30 8.08
CA GLU A 73 8.79 12.87 8.67
C GLU A 73 8.80 12.91 10.20
N ASN A 74 7.97 13.78 10.81
CA ASN A 74 7.90 13.94 12.27
C ASN A 74 6.81 13.05 12.91
N GLN A 75 6.86 11.74 12.66
CA GLN A 75 5.97 10.77 13.32
C GLN A 75 6.73 9.51 13.75
N ASP A 76 6.08 8.70 14.59
CA ASP A 76 6.65 7.45 15.09
C ASP A 76 7.19 6.55 13.96
N ILE A 77 8.21 5.75 14.27
CA ILE A 77 8.91 4.92 13.29
C ILE A 77 7.98 3.91 12.61
N CYS A 78 7.00 3.35 13.32
CA CYS A 78 6.00 2.45 12.74
C CYS A 78 5.12 3.17 11.73
N LYS A 79 4.65 4.36 12.09
CA LYS A 79 3.81 5.19 11.22
C LYS A 79 4.55 5.62 9.97
N THR A 80 5.83 5.97 10.11
CA THR A 80 6.69 6.34 8.99
C THR A 80 6.91 5.16 8.06
N ALA A 81 7.22 3.97 8.59
CA ALA A 81 7.44 2.78 7.78
C ALA A 81 6.17 2.36 7.02
N LEU A 82 5.03 2.30 7.69
CA LEU A 82 3.73 1.98 7.08
C LEU A 82 3.37 2.96 5.96
N CYS A 83 3.53 4.25 6.23
CA CYS A 83 3.29 5.30 5.24
C CYS A 83 4.14 5.10 3.99
N GLN A 84 5.41 4.71 4.14
CA GLN A 84 6.30 4.46 2.99
C GLN A 84 5.90 3.21 2.20
N CYS A 85 5.46 2.14 2.87
CA CYS A 85 4.91 0.96 2.21
C CYS A 85 3.69 1.34 1.34
N ASP A 86 2.72 2.06 1.92
CA ASP A 86 1.49 2.46 1.24
C ASP A 86 1.75 3.46 0.10
N LYS A 87 2.70 4.39 0.30
CA LYS A 87 3.15 5.29 -0.76
C LYS A 87 3.72 4.51 -1.93
N THR A 88 4.60 3.55 -1.66
CA THR A 88 5.25 2.72 -2.69
C THR A 88 4.22 1.89 -3.46
N LEU A 89 3.23 1.30 -2.77
CA LEU A 89 2.13 0.58 -3.39
C LEU A 89 1.37 1.47 -4.39
N VAL A 90 0.96 2.65 -3.94
CA VAL A 90 0.17 3.58 -4.76
C VAL A 90 0.98 4.15 -5.94
N GLU A 91 2.28 4.37 -5.77
CA GLU A 91 3.19 4.72 -6.87
C GLU A 91 3.38 3.56 -7.87
N CYS A 92 3.31 2.32 -7.40
CA CYS A 92 3.37 1.13 -8.24
C CYS A 92 2.09 0.94 -9.06
N TRP A 93 0.91 1.04 -8.43
CA TRP A 93 -0.39 1.01 -9.12
C TRP A 93 -0.52 2.09 -10.19
N ALA A 94 0.09 3.27 -9.99
CA ALA A 94 0.08 4.36 -10.97
C ALA A 94 0.70 4.03 -12.34
N LYS A 95 1.32 2.85 -12.50
CA LYS A 95 1.91 2.37 -13.76
C LYS A 95 0.94 1.58 -14.62
N TYR A 96 -0.23 1.23 -14.09
CA TYR A 96 -1.21 0.35 -14.72
C TYR A 96 -2.58 1.03 -14.76
N ASP A 97 -3.46 0.53 -15.62
CA ASP A 97 -4.87 0.90 -15.59
C ASP A 97 -5.55 0.28 -14.35
N ILE A 98 -6.65 0.89 -13.90
CA ILE A 98 -7.41 0.37 -12.75
C ILE A 98 -7.93 -1.04 -13.11
N PRO A 99 -7.81 -2.03 -12.21
CA PRO A 99 -8.27 -3.39 -12.50
C PRO A 99 -9.78 -3.40 -12.70
N GLU A 100 -10.24 -3.86 -13.86
CA GLU A 100 -11.67 -3.92 -14.22
C GLU A 100 -12.36 -5.22 -13.76
N ASP A 101 -11.60 -6.31 -13.65
CA ASP A 101 -12.07 -7.65 -13.28
C ASP A 101 -11.67 -7.98 -11.84
N LYS A 102 -12.65 -8.23 -10.96
CA LYS A 102 -12.45 -8.76 -9.59
C LYS A 102 -12.79 -10.25 -9.53
#